data_AF-A0A925TWR7-F1
#
_entry.id   AF-A0A925TWR7-F1
#
_cell.length_a   1.000
_cell.length_b   1.000
_cell.length_c   1.000
_cell.angle_alpha   90.00
_cell.angle_beta   90.00
_cell.angle_gamma   90.00
#
_symmetry.space_group_name_H-M   'P 1'
#
loop_
_entity.id
_entity.type
_entity.pdbx_description
1 polymer ?
#
loop_
_entity_poly.entity_id
_entity_poly.type
_entity_poly.pdbx_seq_one_letter_code
_entity_poly.pdbx_strand_id
1 'polypeptide(L)'
;MLEQLLDYAKDNMQNIMDGIPELQQMDKQKALDITGQSVISNIMEQVKDGNFSGLKEMLNGSATPLDHEEVKKLENPVTDNLLDKLGLSKNTASVLALAAIPLILNMLNNKVNTAKNNGLDINDYMNKMETGGGLLTGILKAVGAKKLNPSGKIAEQLINQIMK
;
A
#
# COMPACT_ATOMS: atom_id res chain seq x y z
N MET A 1 -2.75 -0.96 11.53
CA MET A 1 -1.65 -1.27 10.57
C MET A 1 -1.76 -0.44 9.30
N LEU A 2 -2.90 -0.45 8.61
CA LEU A 2 -3.22 0.60 7.63
C LEU A 2 -3.16 1.98 8.31
N GLU A 3 -3.68 2.08 9.54
CA GLU A 3 -3.56 3.30 10.36
C GLU A 3 -2.11 3.74 10.57
N GLN A 4 -1.15 2.82 10.78
CA GLN A 4 0.27 3.19 10.92
C GLN A 4 0.89 3.63 9.59
N LEU A 5 0.43 3.07 8.46
CA LEU A 5 0.77 3.56 7.13
C LEU A 5 0.19 4.96 6.92
N LEU A 6 -1.07 5.15 7.30
CA LEU A 6 -1.76 6.42 7.20
C LEU A 6 -1.10 7.45 8.12
N ASP A 7 -0.62 7.08 9.30
CA ASP A 7 0.11 7.99 10.20
C ASP A 7 1.45 8.41 9.59
N TYR A 8 2.21 7.50 8.99
CA TYR A 8 3.43 7.86 8.27
C TYR A 8 3.15 8.73 7.02
N ALA A 9 2.07 8.41 6.29
CA ALA A 9 1.64 9.19 5.15
C ALA A 9 1.11 10.56 5.56
N LYS A 10 0.42 10.65 6.71
CA LYS A 10 -0.06 11.89 7.33
C LYS A 10 1.10 12.82 7.59
N ASP A 11 2.14 12.38 8.29
CA ASP A 11 3.27 13.23 8.66
C ASP A 11 3.97 13.83 7.42
N ASN A 12 4.10 13.04 6.35
CA ASN A 12 4.73 13.49 5.10
C ASN A 12 3.80 14.35 4.24
N MET A 13 2.49 14.10 4.28
CA MET A 13 1.50 14.88 3.52
C MET A 13 1.03 16.13 4.26
N GLN A 14 1.19 16.23 5.58
CA GLN A 14 0.70 17.35 6.38
C GLN A 14 1.29 18.67 5.90
N ASN A 15 2.59 18.72 5.64
CA ASN A 15 3.28 19.91 5.11
C ASN A 15 2.72 20.34 3.74
N ILE A 16 2.33 19.39 2.90
CA ILE A 16 1.73 19.66 1.58
C ILE A 16 0.31 20.19 1.76
N MET A 17 -0.47 19.58 2.66
CA MET A 17 -1.84 19.97 2.95
C MET A 17 -1.95 21.34 3.60
N ASP A 18 -1.02 21.69 4.49
CA ASP A 18 -0.96 22.99 5.15
C ASP A 18 -0.67 24.13 4.15
N GLY A 19 0.06 23.83 3.07
CA GLY A 19 0.34 24.76 1.99
C GLY A 19 -0.80 24.96 0.99
N ILE A 20 -1.90 24.20 1.07
CA ILE A 20 -3.00 24.22 0.09
C ILE A 20 -4.30 24.72 0.75
N PRO A 21 -4.79 25.91 0.39
CA PRO A 21 -5.99 26.50 1.00
C PRO A 21 -7.25 25.61 0.93
N GLU A 22 -7.47 24.91 -0.18
CA GLU A 22 -8.60 23.98 -0.36
C GLU A 22 -8.61 22.84 0.67
N LEU A 23 -7.44 22.44 1.17
CA LEU A 23 -7.29 21.33 2.13
C LEU A 23 -7.35 21.79 3.59
N GLN A 24 -7.18 23.08 3.86
CA GLN A 24 -7.20 23.61 5.23
C GLN A 24 -8.60 23.57 5.87
N GLN A 25 -9.66 23.67 5.07
CA GLN A 25 -11.05 23.58 5.55
C GLN A 25 -11.61 22.16 5.53
N MET A 26 -10.85 21.20 4.98
CA MET A 26 -11.25 19.81 4.90
C MET A 26 -10.88 19.05 6.17
N ASP A 27 -11.65 18.01 6.48
CA ASP A 27 -11.21 16.98 7.42
C ASP A 27 -9.96 16.29 6.84
N LYS A 28 -8.78 16.66 7.36
CA LYS A 28 -7.48 16.15 6.92
C LYS A 28 -7.41 14.63 7.03
N GLN A 29 -7.97 14.05 8.09
CA GLN A 29 -7.98 12.60 8.29
C GLN A 29 -8.75 11.91 7.15
N LYS A 30 -9.94 12.43 6.86
CA LYS A 30 -10.77 11.93 5.76
C LYS A 30 -10.09 12.11 4.39
N ALA A 31 -9.44 13.24 4.15
CA ALA A 31 -8.70 13.51 2.90
C ALA A 31 -7.57 12.50 2.70
N LEU A 32 -6.82 12.21 3.75
CA LEU A 32 -5.71 11.26 3.76
C LEU A 32 -6.20 9.83 3.53
N ASP A 33 -7.30 9.44 4.17
CA ASP A 33 -7.91 8.13 4.01
C ASP A 33 -8.42 7.91 2.58
N ILE A 34 -9.12 8.89 2.01
CA ILE A 34 -9.62 8.83 0.63
C ILE A 34 -8.47 8.82 -0.37
N THR A 35 -7.41 9.60 -0.12
CA THR A 35 -6.21 9.60 -0.97
C THR A 35 -5.53 8.25 -0.96
N GLY A 36 -5.31 7.68 0.23
CA GLY A 36 -4.75 6.34 0.39
C GLY A 36 -5.58 5.26 -0.32
N GLN A 37 -6.89 5.29 -0.11
CA GLN A 37 -7.81 4.36 -0.77
C GLN A 37 -7.83 4.52 -2.29
N SER A 38 -7.74 5.74 -2.80
CA SER A 38 -7.74 6.01 -4.24
C SER A 38 -6.49 5.46 -4.92
N VAL A 39 -5.32 5.63 -4.31
CA VAL A 39 -4.07 5.03 -4.82
C VAL A 39 -4.13 3.51 -4.76
N ILE A 40 -4.52 2.92 -3.63
CA ILE A 40 -4.61 1.45 -3.50
C ILE A 40 -5.64 0.86 -4.47
N SER A 41 -6.79 1.50 -4.64
CA SER A 41 -7.84 1.02 -5.54
C SER A 41 -7.37 1.04 -6.99
N ASN A 42 -6.69 2.09 -7.43
CA ASN A 42 -6.14 2.18 -8.78
C ASN A 42 -5.02 1.16 -9.03
N ILE A 43 -4.16 0.92 -8.03
CA ILE A 43 -3.17 -0.16 -8.09
C ILE A 43 -3.88 -1.51 -8.27
N MET A 44 -4.97 -1.75 -7.54
CA MET A 44 -5.75 -2.98 -7.65
C MET A 44 -6.50 -3.11 -8.98
N GLU A 45 -6.90 -2.00 -9.59
CA GLU A 45 -7.55 -1.97 -10.90
C GLU A 45 -6.57 -2.37 -12.00
N GLN A 46 -5.34 -1.83 -11.96
CA GLN A 46 -4.25 -2.26 -12.87
C GLN A 46 -4.02 -3.78 -12.83
N VAL A 47 -4.12 -4.40 -11.65
CA VAL A 47 -4.03 -5.87 -11.50
C VAL A 47 -5.19 -6.58 -12.20
N LYS A 48 -6.42 -6.08 -12.01
CA LYS A 48 -7.62 -6.69 -12.62
C LYS A 48 -7.60 -6.57 -14.14
N ASP A 49 -7.01 -5.50 -14.66
CA ASP A 49 -6.87 -5.23 -16.09
C ASP A 49 -5.73 -6.05 -16.74
N GLY A 50 -5.07 -6.92 -15.97
CA GLY A 50 -4.01 -7.81 -16.47
C GLY A 50 -2.61 -7.22 -16.45
N ASN A 51 -2.41 -6.04 -15.86
CA ASN A 51 -1.09 -5.39 -15.74
C ASN A 51 -0.28 -5.94 -14.53
N PHE A 52 -0.13 -7.27 -14.49
CA PHE A 52 0.59 -7.96 -13.41
C PHE A 52 2.10 -7.67 -13.44
N SER A 53 2.68 -7.57 -14.64
CA SER A 53 4.11 -7.28 -14.82
C SER A 53 4.47 -5.89 -14.31
N GLY A 54 3.70 -4.86 -14.66
CA GLY A 54 3.93 -3.51 -14.16
C GLY A 54 3.78 -3.44 -12.64
N LEU A 55 2.79 -4.14 -12.06
CA LEU A 55 2.69 -4.20 -10.62
C LEU A 55 3.89 -4.90 -9.97
N LYS A 56 4.41 -5.97 -10.58
CA LYS A 56 5.59 -6.67 -10.08
C LYS A 56 6.80 -5.77 -10.02
N GLU A 57 7.00 -4.96 -11.05
CA GLU A 57 8.08 -3.98 -11.12
C GLU A 57 7.94 -2.92 -10.04
N MET A 58 6.72 -2.39 -9.85
CA MET A 58 6.43 -1.43 -8.79
C MET A 58 6.57 -2.02 -7.39
N LEU A 59 6.16 -3.27 -7.16
CA LEU A 59 6.06 -3.92 -5.85
C LEU A 59 7.11 -5.04 -5.67
N ASN A 60 8.35 -4.77 -6.04
CA ASN A 60 9.45 -5.73 -5.94
C ASN A 60 10.18 -5.74 -4.57
N GLY A 61 9.81 -4.83 -3.66
CA GLY A 61 10.45 -4.65 -2.36
C GLY A 61 11.54 -3.57 -2.32
N SER A 62 11.84 -2.94 -3.45
CA SER A 62 12.75 -1.79 -3.58
C SER A 62 11.95 -0.51 -3.74
N ALA A 63 12.55 0.64 -3.48
CA ALA A 63 11.88 1.93 -3.73
C ALA A 63 11.52 2.06 -5.22
N THR A 64 10.29 2.48 -5.51
CA THR A 64 9.84 2.72 -6.89
C THR A 64 10.29 4.11 -7.33
N PRO A 65 11.02 4.25 -8.45
CA PRO A 65 11.37 5.55 -9.01
C PRO A 65 10.13 6.39 -9.33
N LEU A 66 10.20 7.70 -9.11
CA LEU A 66 9.09 8.63 -9.40
C LEU A 66 8.77 8.73 -10.89
N ASP A 67 9.77 8.52 -11.74
CA ASP A 67 9.70 8.62 -13.19
C ASP A 67 9.28 7.32 -13.87
N HIS A 68 9.06 6.25 -13.10
CA HIS A 68 8.63 4.94 -13.58
C HIS A 68 7.30 5.06 -14.35
N GLU A 69 7.18 4.37 -15.47
CA GLU A 69 6.02 4.49 -16.38
C GLU A 69 4.71 4.11 -15.67
N GLU A 70 4.78 3.08 -14.82
CA GLU A 70 3.66 2.55 -14.05
C GLU A 70 3.21 3.51 -12.95
N VAL A 71 4.13 4.32 -12.39
CA VAL A 71 3.78 5.40 -11.46
C VAL A 71 2.96 6.47 -12.20
N LYS A 72 3.40 6.86 -13.40
CA LYS A 72 2.69 7.84 -14.24
C LYS A 72 1.30 7.35 -14.67
N LYS A 73 1.16 6.05 -14.94
CA LYS A 73 -0.14 5.43 -15.26
C LYS A 73 -1.17 5.57 -14.13
N LEU A 74 -0.72 5.73 -12.87
CA LEU A 74 -1.61 5.91 -11.72
C LEU A 74 -2.02 7.38 -11.49
N GLU A 75 -1.27 8.35 -12.00
CA GLU A 75 -1.48 9.78 -11.66
C GLU A 75 -2.87 10.28 -12.06
N ASN A 76 -3.26 10.08 -13.31
CA ASN A 76 -4.56 10.52 -13.82
C ASN A 76 -5.73 9.87 -13.07
N PRO A 77 -5.85 8.54 -12.98
CA PRO A 77 -7.00 7.93 -12.33
C PRO A 77 -7.01 8.14 -10.80
N VAL A 78 -5.87 8.40 -10.16
CA VAL A 78 -5.85 8.84 -8.75
C VAL A 78 -6.35 10.28 -8.65
N THR A 79 -5.90 11.17 -9.53
CA THR A 79 -6.35 12.56 -9.59
C THR A 79 -7.87 12.62 -9.79
N ASP A 80 -8.42 11.83 -10.71
CA ASP A 80 -9.86 11.78 -10.99
C ASP A 80 -10.64 11.27 -9.77
N ASN A 81 -10.15 10.24 -9.09
CA ASN A 81 -10.77 9.77 -7.84
C ASN A 81 -10.75 10.84 -6.74
N LEU A 82 -9.70 11.65 -6.64
CA LEU A 82 -9.61 12.74 -5.66
C LEU A 82 -10.55 13.90 -6.00
N LEU A 83 -10.68 14.24 -7.29
CA LEU A 83 -11.67 15.18 -7.79
C LEU A 83 -13.08 14.73 -7.37
N ASP A 84 -13.43 13.49 -7.68
CA ASP A 84 -14.79 12.98 -7.48
C ASP A 84 -15.15 12.78 -6.01
N LYS A 85 -14.20 12.29 -5.20
CA LYS A 85 -14.47 11.91 -3.80
C LYS A 85 -14.25 13.03 -2.79
N LEU A 86 -13.35 13.97 -3.10
CA LEU A 86 -13.03 15.08 -2.21
C LEU A 86 -13.53 16.43 -2.73
N GLY A 87 -13.99 16.52 -3.98
CA GLY A 87 -14.44 17.78 -4.57
C GLY A 87 -13.32 18.79 -4.75
N LEU A 88 -12.08 18.32 -4.89
CA LEU A 88 -10.89 19.17 -5.02
C LEU A 88 -10.82 19.81 -6.40
N SER A 89 -10.04 20.88 -6.55
CA SER A 89 -9.64 21.32 -7.88
C SER A 89 -8.68 20.30 -8.52
N LYS A 90 -8.65 20.26 -9.87
CA LYS A 90 -7.76 19.37 -10.62
C LYS A 90 -6.29 19.57 -10.23
N ASN A 91 -5.90 20.82 -9.97
CA ASN A 91 -4.55 21.15 -9.55
C ASN A 91 -4.22 20.56 -8.16
N THR A 92 -5.09 20.77 -7.17
CA THR A 92 -4.90 20.22 -5.81
C THR A 92 -4.91 18.70 -5.81
N ALA A 93 -5.85 18.08 -6.54
CA ALA A 93 -5.92 16.63 -6.69
C ALA A 93 -4.64 16.06 -7.31
N SER A 94 -4.10 16.71 -8.36
CA SER A 94 -2.86 16.28 -9.01
C SER A 94 -1.65 16.38 -8.09
N VAL A 95 -1.51 17.48 -7.34
CA VAL A 95 -0.42 17.63 -6.35
C VAL A 95 -0.49 16.54 -5.29
N LEU A 96 -1.69 16.24 -4.77
CA LEU A 96 -1.87 15.15 -3.81
C LEU A 96 -1.55 13.77 -4.42
N ALA A 97 -1.98 13.50 -5.65
CA ALA A 97 -1.69 12.25 -6.33
C ALA A 97 -0.17 12.03 -6.49
N LEU A 98 0.54 13.07 -6.98
CA LEU A 98 1.99 13.05 -7.16
C LEU A 98 2.77 12.80 -5.86
N ALA A 99 2.26 13.29 -4.73
CA ALA A 99 2.85 13.03 -3.42
C ALA A 99 2.48 11.65 -2.86
N ALA A 100 1.21 11.25 -3.00
CA ALA A 100 0.68 10.07 -2.35
C ALA A 100 1.07 8.76 -3.05
N ILE A 101 1.10 8.73 -4.39
CA ILE A 101 1.43 7.52 -5.15
C ILE A 101 2.81 6.97 -4.73
N PRO A 102 3.90 7.74 -4.80
CA PRO A 102 5.23 7.22 -4.45
C PRO A 102 5.34 6.82 -2.99
N LEU A 103 4.72 7.61 -2.11
CA LEU A 103 4.71 7.33 -0.68
C LEU A 103 4.06 5.97 -0.41
N ILE A 104 2.89 5.71 -0.99
CA ILE A 104 2.17 4.45 -0.83
C ILE A 104 2.92 3.29 -1.48
N LEU A 105 3.51 3.48 -2.65
CA LEU A 105 4.33 2.45 -3.28
C LEU A 105 5.55 2.09 -2.44
N ASN A 106 6.28 3.08 -1.92
CA ASN A 106 7.41 2.84 -1.02
C ASN A 106 6.97 2.14 0.26
N MET A 107 5.81 2.49 0.82
CA MET A 107 5.24 1.77 1.97
C MET A 107 4.92 0.32 1.63
N LEU A 108 4.30 0.05 0.48
CA LEU A 108 3.99 -1.30 0.03
C LEU A 108 5.28 -2.10 -0.21
N ASN A 109 6.29 -1.52 -0.85
CA ASN A 109 7.61 -2.13 -1.03
C ASN A 109 8.30 -2.45 0.29
N ASN A 110 8.23 -1.57 1.28
CA ASN A 110 8.76 -1.85 2.61
C ASN A 110 8.06 -3.07 3.25
N LYS A 111 6.75 -3.24 3.03
CA LYS A 111 6.02 -4.44 3.49
C LYS A 111 6.40 -5.69 2.70
N VAL A 112 6.56 -5.57 1.38
CA VAL A 112 7.02 -6.66 0.51
C VAL A 112 8.40 -7.14 0.99
N ASN A 113 9.33 -6.21 1.20
CA ASN A 113 10.66 -6.50 1.71
C ASN A 113 10.62 -7.12 3.11
N THR A 114 9.78 -6.59 4.02
CA THR A 114 9.59 -7.17 5.35
C THR A 114 9.08 -8.61 5.28
N ALA A 115 8.13 -8.90 4.39
CA ALA A 115 7.60 -10.26 4.20
C ALA A 115 8.69 -11.21 3.66
N LYS A 116 9.46 -10.77 2.66
CA LYS A 116 10.61 -11.51 2.12
C LYS A 116 11.62 -11.87 3.21
N ASN A 117 11.98 -10.90 4.06
CA ASN A 117 12.90 -11.13 5.18
C ASN A 117 12.34 -12.08 6.25
N ASN A 118 11.02 -12.26 6.30
CA ASN A 118 10.35 -13.23 7.18
C ASN A 118 10.18 -14.62 6.53
N GLY A 119 10.80 -14.88 5.38
CA GLY A 119 10.72 -16.16 4.66
C GLY A 119 9.45 -16.33 3.83
N LEU A 120 8.70 -15.25 3.58
CA LEU A 120 7.55 -15.27 2.68
C LEU A 120 8.00 -14.81 1.30
N ASP A 121 8.09 -15.74 0.34
CA ASP A 121 8.41 -15.36 -1.03
C ASP A 121 7.18 -14.79 -1.72
N ILE A 122 7.15 -13.46 -1.89
CA ILE A 122 6.05 -12.78 -2.55
C ILE A 122 5.92 -13.19 -4.02
N ASN A 123 7.00 -13.66 -4.66
CA ASN A 123 6.90 -14.21 -6.00
C ASN A 123 6.02 -15.46 -6.02
N ASP A 124 6.08 -16.32 -5.00
CA ASP A 124 5.21 -17.50 -4.91
C ASP A 124 3.74 -17.11 -4.71
N TYR A 125 3.46 -16.04 -3.97
CA TYR A 125 2.09 -15.52 -3.83
C TYR A 125 1.60 -14.82 -5.10
N MET A 126 2.49 -14.15 -5.83
CA MET A 126 2.18 -13.52 -7.11
C MET A 126 1.91 -14.55 -8.20
N ASN A 127 2.72 -15.61 -8.26
CA ASN A 127 2.52 -16.72 -9.19
C ASN A 127 1.22 -17.47 -8.86
N LYS A 128 0.85 -17.58 -7.57
CA LYS A 128 -0.47 -18.09 -7.14
C LYS A 128 -1.62 -17.11 -7.43
N MET A 129 -1.34 -15.81 -7.58
CA MET A 129 -2.35 -14.82 -7.97
C MET A 129 -2.77 -14.95 -9.43
N GLU A 130 -1.86 -15.29 -10.34
CA GLU A 130 -2.19 -15.59 -11.74
C GLU A 130 -3.28 -16.68 -11.84
N THR A 131 -3.36 -17.54 -10.82
CA THR A 131 -4.39 -18.59 -10.69
C THR A 131 -5.65 -18.20 -9.90
N GLY A 132 -5.83 -16.92 -9.53
CA GLY A 132 -7.09 -16.38 -8.99
C GLY A 132 -7.10 -15.93 -7.51
N GLY A 133 -5.95 -15.88 -6.83
CA GLY A 133 -5.85 -15.40 -5.44
C GLY A 133 -5.26 -13.98 -5.34
N GLY A 134 -6.08 -12.95 -5.12
CA GLY A 134 -5.65 -11.55 -5.12
C GLY A 134 -4.40 -11.26 -4.27
N LEU A 135 -3.31 -10.80 -4.91
CA LEU A 135 -1.98 -10.54 -4.33
C LEU A 135 -2.05 -9.57 -3.16
N LEU A 136 -2.76 -8.46 -3.30
CA LEU A 136 -2.83 -7.48 -2.22
C LEU A 136 -3.55 -8.08 -1.01
N THR A 137 -4.58 -8.91 -1.22
CA THR A 137 -5.20 -9.67 -0.13
C THR A 137 -4.24 -10.73 0.43
N GLY A 138 -3.43 -11.38 -0.40
CA GLY A 138 -2.41 -12.34 0.01
C GLY A 138 -1.30 -11.70 0.84
N ILE A 139 -0.74 -10.57 0.39
CA ILE A 139 0.25 -9.76 1.11
C ILE A 139 -0.37 -9.16 2.36
N LEU A 140 -1.56 -8.58 2.29
CA LEU A 140 -2.21 -7.97 3.45
C LEU A 140 -2.61 -9.02 4.49
N LYS A 141 -2.98 -10.23 4.07
CA LYS A 141 -3.15 -11.40 4.96
C LYS A 141 -1.82 -11.90 5.49
N ALA A 142 -0.78 -12.03 4.67
CA ALA A 142 0.52 -12.55 5.11
C ALA A 142 1.23 -11.58 6.09
N VAL A 143 1.12 -10.29 5.84
CA VAL A 143 1.65 -9.21 6.67
C VAL A 143 0.72 -8.93 7.86
N GLY A 144 -0.61 -9.01 7.69
CA GLY A 144 -1.61 -8.77 8.73
C GLY A 144 -1.89 -9.93 9.68
N ALA A 145 -1.76 -11.17 9.22
CA ALA A 145 -1.97 -12.37 10.05
C ALA A 145 -0.82 -12.62 11.03
N LYS A 146 0.32 -11.92 10.90
CA LYS A 146 1.41 -11.96 11.90
C LYS A 146 1.18 -11.01 13.09
N LYS A 147 -0.07 -10.61 13.36
CA LYS A 147 -0.59 -10.37 14.72
C LYS A 147 -1.81 -11.27 14.95
N LEU A 148 -1.52 -12.55 15.21
CA LEU A 148 -2.24 -13.47 16.08
C LEU A 148 -1.62 -14.85 15.84
N ASN A 149 -0.52 -15.11 16.54
CA ASN A 149 -0.21 -16.47 16.93
C ASN A 149 -0.79 -16.70 18.33
N PRO A 150 -2.05 -17.14 18.49
CA PRO A 150 -2.49 -17.82 19.68
C PRO A 150 -2.36 -19.35 19.49
N SER A 151 -1.41 -19.84 18.70
CA SER A 151 -1.09 -21.28 18.72
C SER A 151 0.02 -21.52 19.73
N GLY A 152 -0.40 -21.98 20.90
CA GLY A 152 0.44 -22.64 21.90
C GLY A 152 1.12 -23.88 21.33
N LYS A 153 2.13 -23.68 20.49
CA LYS A 153 3.01 -24.74 19.97
C LYS A 153 4.49 -24.48 20.26
N ILE A 154 4.84 -23.25 20.65
CA ILE A 154 6.20 -22.91 21.11
C ILE A 154 6.42 -23.45 22.55
N ALA A 155 5.38 -23.42 23.39
CA ALA A 155 5.44 -24.00 24.73
C ALA A 155 5.56 -25.54 24.71
N GLU A 156 4.90 -26.23 23.78
CA GLU A 156 4.97 -27.70 23.67
C GLU A 156 6.34 -28.20 23.19
N GLN A 157 7.03 -27.45 22.33
CA GLN A 157 8.36 -27.83 21.85
C GLN A 157 9.45 -27.67 22.93
N LEU A 158 9.29 -26.72 23.85
CA LEU A 158 10.21 -26.54 24.98
C LEU A 158 9.97 -27.57 26.09
N ILE A 159 8.71 -27.97 26.35
CA ILE A 159 8.39 -28.99 27.35
C ILE A 159 8.86 -30.38 26.91
N ASN A 160 8.75 -30.72 25.62
CA ASN A 160 9.22 -32.02 25.10
C ASN A 160 10.75 -32.15 25.01
N GLN A 161 11.51 -31.07 25.14
CA GLN A 161 12.97 -31.10 25.26
C GLN A 161 13.46 -31.21 26.71
N ILE A 162 12.59 -30.93 27.70
CA ILE A 162 12.91 -31.05 29.14
C ILE A 162 12.50 -32.44 29.68
N MET A 163 11.64 -33.18 28.97
CA MET A 163 11.21 -34.54 29.35
C MET A 163 11.80 -35.67 28.47
N LYS A 164 13.01 -35.48 27.93
CA LYS A 164 13.89 -36.57 27.49
C LYS A 164 15.26 -36.38 28.13
#